data_AF-A0A956Q5K3-F1
#
_entry.id   AF-A0A956Q5K3-F1
#
_cell.length_a   1.000
_cell.length_b   1.000
_cell.length_c   1.000
_cell.angle_alpha   90.00
_cell.angle_beta   90.00
_cell.angle_gamma   90.00
#
_symmetry.space_group_name_H-M   'P 1'
#
loop_
_entity.id
_entity.type
_entity.pdbx_description
1 polymer ?
#
loop_
_entity_poly.entity_id
_entity_poly.type
_entity_poly.pdbx_seq_one_letter_code
_entity_poly.pdbx_strand_id
1 'polypeptide(L)'
;MQDTPLETRMPSSDGQSVSLDTTPSQPSYTVLTVAPDATDAECMAASGTDLSLYRWVDDRPRFEAIETRQNRGLARPIVKTFTSRWAGRVPNPVMLTHIVTTRCNYSCGFCSFADTLNSVSDELSLEEIEKTYATLGDMVNVIVYSGGETTVNRQLPEIIEAAYRLTPVKSVYVISNAWKPDLLFEITHRLMQTCPELHLTWSLSIEGPREINNRARYTKKDGWDAWQNTIDTMWGLKRMRQLFGYNQLDVQLCTVCTPDNAHCLPDWYDMVRDVLQPDKWNLNLMRRSVQ
;
A
#
# COMPACT_ATOMS: atom_id res chain seq x y z
N MET A 1 -36.75 3.52 77.89
CA MET A 1 -35.65 4.07 77.07
C MET A 1 -35.91 3.60 75.66
N GLN A 2 -36.85 4.14 74.87
CA GLN A 2 -37.10 5.53 74.47
C GLN A 2 -35.80 6.28 74.16
N ASP A 3 -35.52 6.44 72.86
CA ASP A 3 -35.11 7.72 72.30
C ASP A 3 -35.56 7.85 70.83
N THR A 4 -35.98 9.06 70.50
CA THR A 4 -36.55 9.52 69.21
C THR A 4 -35.46 10.30 68.43
N PRO A 5 -35.68 10.88 67.23
CA PRO A 5 -34.76 10.73 66.10
C PRO A 5 -33.93 12.00 65.81
N LEU A 6 -32.81 11.86 65.09
CA LEU A 6 -32.21 12.99 64.37
C LEU A 6 -32.62 12.93 62.90
N GLU A 7 -33.48 13.85 62.51
CA GLU A 7 -33.66 14.26 61.12
C GLU A 7 -32.33 14.81 60.56
N THR A 8 -31.94 14.34 59.38
CA THR A 8 -31.12 15.17 58.49
C THR A 8 -31.72 15.09 57.08
N ARG A 9 -32.24 16.23 56.65
CA ARG A 9 -32.88 16.48 55.36
C ARG A 9 -31.94 16.15 54.19
N MET A 10 -32.46 15.41 53.22
CA MET A 10 -31.92 15.38 51.86
C MET A 10 -32.09 16.75 51.21
N PRO A 11 -31.10 17.29 50.48
CA PRO A 11 -31.36 18.31 49.48
C PRO A 11 -31.95 17.63 48.24
N SER A 12 -33.08 18.17 47.79
CA SER A 12 -33.75 17.85 46.54
C SER A 12 -32.84 18.09 45.34
N SER A 13 -32.82 17.12 44.43
CA SER A 13 -32.23 17.19 43.11
C SER A 13 -33.01 18.18 42.23
N ASP A 14 -32.56 19.42 42.12
CA ASP A 14 -32.95 20.29 41.01
C ASP A 14 -32.08 19.93 39.80
N GLY A 15 -32.74 19.32 38.83
CA GLY A 15 -32.14 18.91 37.57
C GLY A 15 -31.69 20.09 36.74
N GLN A 16 -30.41 20.09 36.40
CA GLN A 16 -29.98 20.36 35.05
C GLN A 16 -29.04 19.22 34.65
N SER A 17 -29.60 18.22 33.98
CA SER A 17 -28.82 17.33 33.14
C SER A 17 -28.26 18.19 32.00
N VAL A 18 -27.06 18.73 32.19
CA VAL A 18 -26.26 19.20 31.06
C VAL A 18 -25.87 17.95 30.30
N SER A 19 -26.68 17.56 29.32
CA SER A 19 -26.27 16.64 28.28
C SER A 19 -25.19 17.35 27.47
N LEU A 20 -23.96 17.21 27.94
CA LEU A 20 -22.78 17.40 27.11
C LEU A 20 -22.85 16.30 26.05
N ASP A 21 -23.53 16.63 24.94
CA ASP A 21 -23.44 15.89 23.70
C ASP A 21 -22.02 16.10 23.16
N THR A 22 -21.04 15.45 23.81
CA THR A 22 -19.68 15.33 23.30
C THR A 22 -19.66 14.19 22.31
N THR A 23 -20.49 14.26 21.28
CA THR A 23 -20.12 13.62 20.03
C THR A 23 -18.97 14.46 19.49
N PRO A 24 -17.72 13.95 19.40
CA PRO A 24 -16.63 14.72 18.82
C PRO A 24 -17.10 15.19 17.44
N SER A 25 -17.07 16.50 17.19
CA SER A 25 -17.40 17.02 15.86
C SER A 25 -16.55 16.26 14.84
N GLN A 26 -17.19 15.52 13.94
CA GLN A 26 -16.45 14.69 12.98
C GLN A 26 -15.49 15.59 12.21
N PRO A 27 -14.23 15.14 12.01
CA PRO A 27 -13.24 15.96 11.33
C PRO A 27 -13.74 16.28 9.92
N SER A 28 -13.79 17.55 9.57
CA SER A 28 -14.17 17.99 8.22
C SER A 28 -13.19 17.44 7.20
N TYR A 29 -13.71 16.91 6.09
CA TYR A 29 -12.92 16.46 4.94
C TYR A 29 -13.60 16.89 3.64
N THR A 30 -12.81 16.92 2.57
CA THR A 30 -13.29 17.31 1.24
C THR A 30 -13.49 16.08 0.37
N VAL A 31 -14.66 15.96 -0.26
CA VAL A 31 -14.93 14.90 -1.24
C VAL A 31 -14.77 15.47 -2.65
N LEU A 32 -13.87 14.86 -3.42
CA LEU A 32 -13.74 15.13 -4.85
C LEU A 32 -14.90 14.48 -5.60
N THR A 33 -15.52 15.24 -6.49
CA THR A 33 -16.58 14.77 -7.38
C THR A 33 -16.31 15.24 -8.80
N VAL A 34 -16.69 14.42 -9.77
CA VAL A 34 -16.58 14.70 -11.20
C VAL A 34 -17.87 14.29 -11.89
N ALA A 35 -18.07 14.73 -13.13
CA ALA A 35 -19.21 14.26 -13.93
C ALA A 35 -19.10 12.73 -14.18
N PRO A 36 -20.22 11.98 -14.30
CA PRO A 36 -20.19 10.53 -14.47
C PRO A 36 -19.38 10.01 -15.68
N ASP A 37 -19.18 10.86 -16.70
CA ASP A 37 -18.45 10.60 -17.93
C ASP A 37 -17.13 11.39 -18.03
N ALA A 38 -16.64 11.90 -16.89
CA ALA A 38 -15.38 12.61 -16.83
C ALA A 38 -14.21 11.75 -17.32
N THR A 39 -13.35 12.39 -18.12
CA THR A 39 -12.11 11.80 -18.63
C THR A 39 -11.04 11.70 -17.56
N ASP A 40 -10.04 10.84 -17.75
CA ASP A 40 -8.85 10.77 -16.87
C ASP A 40 -8.21 12.16 -16.67
N ALA A 41 -8.22 13.04 -17.69
CA ALA A 41 -7.69 14.39 -17.59
C ALA A 41 -8.49 15.31 -16.66
N GLU A 42 -9.82 15.21 -16.69
CA GLU A 42 -10.72 15.94 -15.79
C GLU A 42 -10.60 15.43 -14.36
N CYS A 43 -10.49 14.10 -14.17
CA CYS A 43 -10.25 13.50 -12.86
C CYS A 43 -8.89 13.92 -12.27
N MET A 44 -7.83 13.96 -13.08
CA MET A 44 -6.51 14.48 -12.67
C MET A 44 -6.57 15.95 -12.27
N ALA A 45 -7.27 16.78 -13.05
CA ALA A 45 -7.43 18.20 -12.74
C ALA A 45 -8.21 18.40 -11.42
N ALA A 46 -9.28 17.63 -11.22
CA ALA A 46 -10.07 17.66 -9.98
C ALA A 46 -9.25 17.23 -8.76
N SER A 47 -8.31 16.29 -8.92
CA SER A 47 -7.41 15.85 -7.85
C SER A 47 -6.14 16.71 -7.69
N GLY A 48 -6.02 17.82 -8.43
CA GLY A 48 -4.87 18.72 -8.36
C GLY A 48 -3.56 18.11 -8.86
N THR A 49 -3.63 17.05 -9.67
CA THR A 49 -2.45 16.36 -10.16
C THR A 49 -1.82 17.11 -11.33
N ASP A 50 -0.55 17.47 -11.17
CA ASP A 50 0.30 18.04 -12.22
C ASP A 50 1.46 17.10 -12.53
N LEU A 51 1.32 16.32 -13.59
CA LEU A 51 2.35 15.34 -13.97
C LEU A 51 3.61 15.99 -14.58
N SER A 52 3.57 17.27 -14.96
CA SER A 52 4.74 17.97 -15.50
C SER A 52 5.86 18.15 -14.47
N LEU A 53 5.53 17.99 -13.18
CA LEU A 53 6.48 18.00 -12.08
C LEU A 53 7.38 16.74 -12.04
N TYR A 54 7.00 15.69 -12.76
CA TYR A 54 7.64 14.38 -12.69
C TYR A 54 8.27 14.01 -14.03
N ARG A 55 9.58 14.18 -14.09
CA ARG A 55 10.38 13.94 -15.29
C ARG A 55 10.14 12.55 -15.88
N TRP A 56 10.10 11.53 -15.04
CA TRP A 56 10.04 10.12 -15.48
C TRP A 56 8.66 9.67 -15.95
N VAL A 57 7.65 10.54 -15.96
CA VAL A 57 6.34 10.22 -16.56
C VAL A 57 6.43 10.21 -18.08
N ASP A 58 7.15 11.17 -18.66
CA ASP A 58 7.27 11.35 -20.12
C ASP A 58 8.64 10.90 -20.66
N ASP A 59 9.71 10.94 -19.85
CA ASP A 59 11.03 10.44 -20.23
C ASP A 59 11.10 8.91 -20.14
N ARG A 60 11.48 8.23 -21.24
CA ARG A 60 11.73 6.78 -21.23
C ARG A 60 13.22 6.45 -21.25
N PRO A 61 13.89 6.30 -20.08
CA PRO A 61 15.22 5.72 -20.03
C PRO A 61 15.17 4.28 -20.58
N ARG A 62 16.26 3.83 -21.21
CA ARG A 62 16.35 2.48 -21.77
C ARG A 62 17.12 1.56 -20.83
N PHE A 63 16.57 0.38 -20.62
CA PHE A 63 17.21 -0.70 -19.88
C PHE A 63 17.18 -1.99 -20.69
N GLU A 64 18.19 -2.84 -20.51
CA GLU A 64 18.30 -4.13 -21.20
C GLU A 64 17.50 -5.21 -20.48
N ALA A 65 16.79 -6.03 -21.24
CA ALA A 65 16.03 -7.15 -20.70
C ALA A 65 16.98 -8.20 -20.08
N ILE A 66 16.63 -8.69 -18.89
CA ILE A 66 17.35 -9.77 -18.23
C ILE A 66 16.97 -11.08 -18.89
N GLU A 67 17.96 -11.79 -19.41
CA GLU A 67 17.76 -13.16 -19.86
C GLU A 67 17.52 -14.10 -18.67
N THR A 68 16.46 -14.90 -18.76
CA THR A 68 16.08 -15.84 -17.71
C THR A 68 15.68 -17.17 -18.31
N ARG A 69 16.09 -18.26 -17.67
CA ARG A 69 15.74 -19.65 -18.05
C ARG A 69 14.56 -20.19 -17.24
N GLN A 70 13.93 -19.34 -16.44
CA GLN A 70 12.83 -19.75 -15.55
C GLN A 70 11.60 -20.11 -16.35
N ASN A 71 11.08 -21.32 -16.13
CA ASN A 71 9.82 -21.74 -16.71
C ASN A 71 8.67 -21.27 -15.82
N ARG A 72 7.95 -20.25 -16.28
CA ARG A 72 6.80 -19.69 -15.57
C ARG A 72 5.50 -20.47 -15.85
N GLY A 73 5.52 -21.60 -16.54
CA GLY A 73 4.31 -22.42 -16.76
C GLY A 73 3.74 -22.99 -15.46
N LEU A 74 2.42 -22.96 -15.28
CA LEU A 74 1.76 -23.47 -14.06
C LEU A 74 1.55 -24.99 -14.04
N ALA A 75 1.61 -25.66 -15.19
CA ALA A 75 1.29 -27.08 -15.31
C ALA A 75 2.19 -27.98 -14.43
N ARG A 76 3.51 -27.82 -14.55
CA ARG A 76 4.49 -28.57 -13.75
C ARG A 76 4.36 -28.26 -12.24
N PRO A 77 4.28 -27.00 -11.81
CA PRO A 77 3.96 -26.63 -10.43
C PRO A 77 2.73 -27.36 -9.87
N ILE A 78 1.60 -27.30 -10.57
CA ILE A 78 0.34 -27.92 -10.15
C ILE A 78 0.51 -29.44 -9.98
N VAL A 79 1.09 -30.12 -10.97
CA VAL A 79 1.34 -31.57 -10.90
C VAL A 79 2.23 -31.92 -9.71
N LYS A 80 3.30 -31.15 -9.48
CA LYS A 80 4.22 -31.35 -8.35
C LYS A 80 3.53 -31.16 -6.99
N THR A 81 2.61 -30.21 -6.88
CA THR A 81 1.80 -30.02 -5.67
C THR A 81 0.91 -31.22 -5.38
N PHE A 82 0.20 -31.73 -6.40
CA PHE A 82 -0.67 -32.90 -6.24
C PHE A 82 0.13 -34.15 -5.85
N THR A 83 1.26 -34.41 -6.51
CA THR A 83 2.11 -35.57 -6.20
C THR A 83 2.78 -35.47 -4.83
N SER A 84 3.23 -34.28 -4.44
CA SER A 84 3.77 -34.03 -3.09
C SER A 84 2.73 -34.32 -2.02
N ARG A 85 1.49 -33.83 -2.20
CA ARG A 85 0.38 -34.09 -1.29
C ARG A 85 0.04 -35.56 -1.20
N TRP A 86 -0.04 -36.26 -2.33
CA TRP A 86 -0.28 -37.70 -2.37
C TRP A 86 0.82 -38.49 -1.62
N ALA A 87 2.07 -38.04 -1.73
CA ALA A 87 3.21 -38.62 -1.01
C ALA A 87 3.35 -38.14 0.46
N GLY A 88 2.37 -37.42 1.01
CA GLY A 88 2.41 -36.93 2.39
C GLY A 88 3.44 -35.82 2.66
N ARG A 89 3.96 -35.15 1.61
CA ARG A 89 4.94 -34.06 1.71
C ARG A 89 4.27 -32.69 1.69
N VAL A 90 4.86 -31.72 2.38
CA VAL A 90 4.45 -30.33 2.33
C VAL A 90 4.86 -29.73 0.97
N PRO A 91 3.93 -29.17 0.19
CA PRO A 91 4.25 -28.53 -1.08
C PRO A 91 5.01 -27.22 -0.86
N ASN A 92 5.86 -26.83 -1.81
CA ASN A 92 6.55 -25.54 -1.78
C ASN A 92 5.54 -24.36 -1.78
N PRO A 93 5.92 -23.21 -1.19
CA PRO A 93 5.06 -22.03 -1.17
C PRO A 93 4.75 -21.53 -2.57
N VAL A 94 3.52 -21.06 -2.77
CA VAL A 94 3.07 -20.43 -4.05
C VAL A 94 3.23 -18.91 -4.01
N MET A 95 3.27 -18.36 -2.80
CA MET A 95 3.36 -16.92 -2.53
C MET A 95 4.39 -16.68 -1.43
N LEU A 96 5.19 -15.63 -1.59
CA LEU A 96 6.13 -15.16 -0.58
C LEU A 96 5.84 -13.69 -0.27
N THR A 97 5.76 -13.34 1.02
CA THR A 97 5.85 -11.95 1.46
C THR A 97 7.28 -11.68 1.90
N HIS A 98 7.98 -10.76 1.24
CA HIS A 98 9.34 -10.36 1.55
C HIS A 98 9.33 -8.97 2.20
N ILE A 99 9.73 -8.91 3.47
CA ILE A 99 9.97 -7.67 4.19
C ILE A 99 11.36 -7.14 3.79
N VAL A 100 11.40 -6.15 2.90
CA VAL A 100 12.68 -5.69 2.30
C VAL A 100 13.45 -4.72 3.19
N THR A 101 12.76 -4.06 4.12
CA THR A 101 13.33 -3.10 5.07
C THR A 101 12.31 -2.84 6.18
N THR A 102 12.79 -2.54 7.39
CA THR A 102 11.95 -2.00 8.47
C THR A 102 11.98 -0.46 8.50
N ARG A 103 12.79 0.17 7.64
CA ARG A 103 12.93 1.63 7.58
C ARG A 103 11.71 2.24 6.90
N CYS A 104 11.17 3.29 7.48
CA CYS A 104 10.05 4.03 6.92
C CYS A 104 10.15 5.51 7.25
N ASN A 105 9.77 6.33 6.29
CA ASN A 105 9.74 7.78 6.39
C ASN A 105 8.41 8.33 6.96
N TYR A 106 7.38 7.50 7.12
CA TYR A 106 6.10 7.83 7.76
C TYR A 106 5.94 7.12 9.12
N SER A 107 5.12 7.68 10.00
CA SER A 107 4.83 7.16 11.34
C SER A 107 3.31 7.06 11.55
N CYS A 108 2.67 6.11 10.87
CA CYS A 108 1.22 5.93 10.91
C CYS A 108 0.77 5.26 12.22
N GLY A 109 -0.28 5.78 12.87
CA GLY A 109 -0.80 5.23 14.15
C GLY A 109 -1.37 3.81 14.04
N PHE A 110 -1.79 3.39 12.85
CA PHE A 110 -2.33 2.06 12.57
C PHE A 110 -1.27 1.05 12.06
N CYS A 111 0.01 1.42 12.03
CA CYS A 111 1.07 0.59 11.47
C CYS A 111 1.29 -0.69 12.30
N SER A 112 1.16 -1.86 11.70
CA SER A 112 1.42 -3.15 12.37
C SER A 112 2.90 -3.38 12.71
N PHE A 113 3.81 -2.63 12.08
CA PHE A 113 5.25 -2.71 12.31
C PHE A 113 5.76 -1.64 13.30
N ALA A 114 4.88 -0.84 13.92
CA ALA A 114 5.24 0.34 14.69
C ALA A 114 6.39 0.10 15.69
N ASP A 115 6.36 -1.00 16.43
CA ASP A 115 7.37 -1.33 17.46
C ASP A 115 8.75 -1.69 16.89
N THR A 116 8.79 -2.17 15.66
CA THR A 116 10.01 -2.64 14.96
C THR A 116 10.45 -1.68 13.86
N LEU A 117 9.67 -0.61 13.62
CA LEU A 117 9.93 0.33 12.56
C LEU A 117 11.18 1.16 12.91
N ASN A 118 12.11 1.28 11.97
CA ASN A 118 13.36 2.02 12.17
C ASN A 118 14.23 1.55 13.36
N SER A 119 13.99 0.36 13.94
CA SER A 119 14.92 -0.25 14.89
C SER A 119 16.19 -0.71 14.17
N VAL A 120 17.29 -0.94 14.90
CA VAL A 120 18.49 -1.57 14.32
C VAL A 120 18.08 -2.91 13.74
N SER A 121 18.16 -3.04 12.42
CA SER A 121 17.72 -4.22 11.68
C SER A 121 18.88 -4.78 10.88
N ASP A 122 19.09 -6.09 11.00
CA ASP A 122 19.93 -6.85 10.08
C ASP A 122 19.14 -7.08 8.79
N GLU A 123 19.03 -6.03 7.96
CA GLU A 123 18.51 -6.17 6.59
C GLU A 123 19.41 -7.12 5.81
N LEU A 124 18.81 -8.08 5.10
CA LEU A 124 19.57 -9.01 4.26
C LEU A 124 20.30 -8.23 3.16
N SER A 125 21.56 -8.58 2.93
CA SER A 125 22.28 -8.13 1.74
C SER A 125 21.66 -8.71 0.47
N LEU A 126 21.87 -8.05 -0.67
CA LEU A 126 21.41 -8.58 -1.97
C LEU A 126 21.94 -10.00 -2.24
N GLU A 127 23.18 -10.30 -1.84
CA GLU A 127 23.76 -11.64 -1.99
C GLU A 127 23.00 -12.69 -1.18
N GLU A 128 22.63 -12.39 0.07
CA GLU A 128 21.84 -13.30 0.91
C GLU A 128 20.42 -13.49 0.37
N ILE A 129 19.82 -12.42 -0.17
CA ILE A 129 18.52 -12.47 -0.84
C ILE A 129 18.59 -13.38 -2.08
N GLU A 130 19.61 -13.22 -2.91
CA GLU A 130 19.82 -14.07 -4.10
C GLU A 130 20.00 -15.55 -3.72
N LYS A 131 20.83 -15.84 -2.71
CA LYS A 131 20.99 -17.20 -2.16
C LYS A 131 19.65 -17.75 -1.67
N THR A 132 18.84 -16.94 -1.00
CA THR A 132 17.52 -17.34 -0.51
C THR A 132 16.58 -17.65 -1.68
N TYR A 133 16.47 -16.75 -2.65
CA TYR A 133 15.63 -16.92 -3.84
C TYR A 133 15.96 -18.17 -4.65
N ALA A 134 17.25 -18.50 -4.78
CA ALA A 134 17.68 -19.73 -5.45
C ALA A 134 17.17 -21.03 -4.77
N THR A 135 16.71 -20.95 -3.50
CA THR A 135 16.21 -22.13 -2.75
C THR A 135 14.68 -22.25 -2.71
N LEU A 136 13.93 -21.21 -3.08
CA LEU A 136 12.46 -21.19 -2.97
C LEU A 136 11.74 -22.21 -3.87
N GLY A 137 12.45 -22.71 -4.89
CA GLY A 137 11.97 -23.73 -5.82
C GLY A 137 10.89 -23.26 -6.79
N ASP A 138 10.41 -24.18 -7.60
CA ASP A 138 9.66 -23.88 -8.83
C ASP A 138 8.17 -23.46 -8.63
N MET A 139 7.72 -23.14 -7.41
CA MET A 139 6.29 -22.87 -7.13
C MET A 139 5.95 -21.41 -6.85
N VAL A 140 6.93 -20.59 -6.44
CA VAL A 140 6.67 -19.20 -6.02
C VAL A 140 6.32 -18.37 -7.25
N ASN A 141 5.03 -18.12 -7.44
CA ASN A 141 4.50 -17.38 -8.58
C ASN A 141 4.19 -15.92 -8.24
N VAL A 142 3.97 -15.62 -6.95
CA VAL A 142 3.65 -14.29 -6.45
C VAL A 142 4.62 -13.91 -5.34
N ILE A 143 5.21 -12.71 -5.44
CA ILE A 143 5.99 -12.12 -4.35
C ILE A 143 5.39 -10.78 -3.97
N VAL A 144 5.16 -10.57 -2.67
CA VAL A 144 4.71 -9.29 -2.13
C VAL A 144 5.88 -8.65 -1.39
N TYR A 145 6.36 -7.53 -1.88
CA TYR A 145 7.38 -6.71 -1.25
C TYR A 145 6.70 -5.74 -0.30
N SER A 146 7.08 -5.81 0.98
CA SER A 146 6.49 -5.06 2.08
C SER A 146 7.55 -4.67 3.11
N GLY A 147 7.15 -4.14 4.25
CA GLY A 147 7.99 -3.74 5.37
C GLY A 147 7.63 -2.36 5.89
N GLY A 148 8.62 -1.50 6.07
CA GLY A 148 8.45 -0.07 6.25
C GLY A 148 8.03 0.59 4.94
N GLU A 149 8.93 1.36 4.33
CA GLU A 149 8.74 1.86 2.97
C GLU A 149 9.70 1.17 2.02
N THR A 150 9.16 0.37 1.09
CA THR A 150 9.98 -0.47 0.19
C THR A 150 11.00 0.34 -0.60
N THR A 151 10.62 1.54 -1.07
CA THR A 151 11.51 2.40 -1.88
C THR A 151 12.62 3.09 -1.08
N VAL A 152 12.61 3.03 0.25
CA VAL A 152 13.75 3.46 1.09
C VAL A 152 14.93 2.49 0.94
N ASN A 153 14.66 1.21 0.66
CA ASN A 153 15.71 0.29 0.25
C ASN A 153 16.11 0.57 -1.20
N ARG A 154 17.27 1.20 -1.39
CA ARG A 154 17.79 1.56 -2.72
C ARG A 154 18.04 0.37 -3.64
N GLN A 155 18.15 -0.84 -3.10
CA GLN A 155 18.35 -2.07 -3.86
C GLN A 155 17.02 -2.74 -4.26
N LEU A 156 15.87 -2.11 -4.02
CA LEU A 156 14.56 -2.68 -4.36
C LEU A 156 14.48 -3.15 -5.82
N PRO A 157 14.93 -2.39 -6.84
CA PRO A 157 14.91 -2.86 -8.23
C PRO A 157 15.76 -4.12 -8.42
N GLU A 158 16.98 -4.14 -7.88
CA GLU A 158 17.91 -5.27 -7.96
C GLU A 158 17.33 -6.52 -7.27
N ILE A 159 16.63 -6.35 -6.15
CA ILE A 159 15.96 -7.43 -5.43
C ILE A 159 14.83 -8.03 -6.29
N ILE A 160 14.03 -7.20 -6.97
CA ILE A 160 12.96 -7.67 -7.85
C ILE A 160 13.55 -8.36 -9.10
N GLU A 161 14.61 -7.81 -9.67
CA GLU A 161 15.36 -8.40 -10.79
C GLU A 161 15.98 -9.75 -10.41
N ALA A 162 16.51 -9.88 -9.19
CA ALA A 162 16.99 -11.13 -8.64
C ALA A 162 15.87 -12.17 -8.53
N ALA A 163 14.69 -11.78 -8.03
CA ALA A 163 13.53 -12.68 -8.01
C ALA A 163 13.12 -13.13 -9.42
N TYR A 164 13.08 -12.21 -10.38
CA TYR A 164 12.77 -12.51 -11.78
C TYR A 164 13.77 -13.50 -12.40
N ARG A 165 15.06 -13.38 -12.08
CA ARG A 165 16.12 -14.26 -12.59
C ARG A 165 16.12 -15.64 -11.90
N LEU A 166 15.89 -15.68 -10.60
CA LEU A 166 16.15 -16.86 -9.76
C LEU A 166 14.90 -17.68 -9.41
N THR A 167 13.70 -17.15 -9.68
CA THR A 167 12.43 -17.81 -9.35
C THR A 167 11.46 -17.77 -10.54
N PRO A 168 10.44 -18.64 -10.60
CA PRO A 168 9.42 -18.59 -11.65
C PRO A 168 8.35 -17.50 -11.39
N VAL A 169 8.67 -16.47 -10.59
CA VAL A 169 7.72 -15.39 -10.26
C VAL A 169 7.12 -14.78 -11.53
N LYS A 170 5.80 -14.62 -11.50
CA LYS A 170 5.01 -13.99 -12.55
C LYS A 170 4.48 -12.63 -12.14
N SER A 171 4.13 -12.49 -10.87
CA SER A 171 3.47 -11.29 -10.38
C SER A 171 4.15 -10.83 -9.11
N VAL A 172 4.44 -9.54 -9.06
CA VAL A 172 4.97 -8.89 -7.87
C VAL A 172 4.02 -7.79 -7.43
N TYR A 173 3.79 -7.70 -6.13
CA TYR A 173 3.10 -6.59 -5.52
C TYR A 173 4.12 -5.81 -4.70
N VAL A 174 4.32 -4.55 -5.04
CA VAL A 174 5.21 -3.66 -4.28
C VAL A 174 4.33 -2.72 -3.48
N ILE A 175 4.33 -2.90 -2.16
CA ILE A 175 3.61 -2.02 -1.24
C ILE A 175 4.46 -0.78 -1.03
N SER A 176 3.89 0.39 -1.30
CA SER A 176 4.57 1.67 -1.09
C SER A 176 3.61 2.72 -0.55
N ASN A 177 4.14 3.57 0.30
CA ASN A 177 3.51 4.78 0.78
C ASN A 177 3.59 5.93 -0.25
N ALA A 178 4.20 5.69 -1.42
CA ALA A 178 4.28 6.62 -2.56
C ALA A 178 5.01 7.94 -2.26
N TRP A 179 5.81 8.03 -1.18
CA TRP A 179 6.36 9.30 -0.69
C TRP A 179 7.23 10.09 -1.68
N LYS A 180 7.72 9.44 -2.73
CA LYS A 180 8.54 10.04 -3.78
C LYS A 180 8.09 9.52 -5.16
N PRO A 181 7.04 10.10 -5.77
CA PRO A 181 6.45 9.60 -7.01
C PRO A 181 7.46 9.38 -8.14
N ASP A 182 8.36 10.34 -8.35
CA ASP A 182 9.40 10.29 -9.40
C ASP A 182 10.29 9.04 -9.28
N LEU A 183 10.61 8.60 -8.06
CA LEU A 183 11.37 7.37 -7.84
C LEU A 183 10.57 6.12 -8.22
N LEU A 184 9.26 6.08 -7.97
CA LEU A 184 8.42 4.95 -8.37
C LEU A 184 8.33 4.85 -9.89
N PHE A 185 8.27 5.99 -10.59
CA PHE A 185 8.29 6.03 -12.06
C PHE A 185 9.61 5.51 -12.63
N GLU A 186 10.75 5.97 -12.09
CA GLU A 186 12.08 5.47 -12.47
C GLU A 186 12.20 3.95 -12.31
N ILE A 187 11.81 3.43 -11.13
CA ILE A 187 11.82 2.00 -10.84
C ILE A 187 10.89 1.24 -11.79
N THR A 188 9.71 1.79 -12.10
CA THR A 188 8.76 1.19 -13.03
C THR A 188 9.35 1.07 -14.43
N HIS A 189 9.98 2.12 -14.94
CA HIS A 189 10.67 2.08 -16.23
C HIS A 189 11.73 0.99 -16.28
N ARG A 190 12.52 0.85 -15.22
CA ARG A 190 13.53 -0.19 -15.10
C ARG A 190 12.89 -1.57 -15.14
N LEU A 191 11.99 -1.87 -14.23
CA LEU A 191 11.40 -3.22 -14.09
C LEU A 191 10.59 -3.65 -15.32
N MET A 192 9.83 -2.75 -15.95
CA MET A 192 9.06 -3.07 -17.16
C MET A 192 9.93 -3.37 -18.37
N GLN A 193 11.20 -2.95 -18.37
CA GLN A 193 12.16 -3.21 -19.44
C GLN A 193 13.12 -4.35 -19.10
N THR A 194 13.62 -4.43 -17.86
CA THR A 194 14.52 -5.49 -17.42
C THR A 194 13.79 -6.81 -17.18
N CYS A 195 12.51 -6.78 -16.82
CA CYS A 195 11.68 -7.95 -16.50
C CYS A 195 10.40 -7.99 -17.36
N PRO A 196 10.49 -8.17 -18.69
CA PRO A 196 9.35 -7.97 -19.60
C PRO A 196 8.17 -8.93 -19.39
N GLU A 197 8.40 -10.12 -18.82
CA GLU A 197 7.35 -11.09 -18.51
C GLU A 197 6.78 -10.95 -17.09
N LEU A 198 7.30 -10.01 -16.30
CA LEU A 198 6.88 -9.80 -14.92
C LEU A 198 5.70 -8.84 -14.87
N HIS A 199 4.63 -9.26 -14.22
CA HIS A 199 3.50 -8.41 -13.93
C HIS A 199 3.74 -7.64 -12.62
N LEU A 200 3.86 -6.31 -12.72
CA LEU A 200 4.10 -5.43 -11.58
C LEU A 200 2.80 -4.80 -11.12
N THR A 201 2.49 -4.92 -9.84
CA THR A 201 1.43 -4.14 -9.20
C THR A 201 2.04 -3.22 -8.15
N TRP A 202 1.89 -1.90 -8.32
CA TRP A 202 2.14 -0.96 -7.24
C TRP A 202 0.90 -0.88 -6.36
N SER A 203 1.05 -1.32 -5.11
CA SER A 203 0.01 -1.26 -4.08
C SER A 203 0.25 -0.02 -3.22
N LEU A 204 -0.37 1.09 -3.62
CA LEU A 204 -0.19 2.41 -3.01
C LEU A 204 -1.12 2.59 -1.81
N SER A 205 -0.56 2.90 -0.65
CA SER A 205 -1.35 3.17 0.56
C SER A 205 -2.10 4.50 0.45
N ILE A 206 -3.37 4.54 0.84
CA ILE A 206 -4.21 5.76 0.93
C ILE A 206 -5.42 5.52 1.85
N GLU A 207 -5.58 6.35 2.87
CA GLU A 207 -6.50 6.04 3.99
C GLU A 207 -7.86 6.75 3.94
N GLY A 208 -8.14 7.48 2.86
CA GLY A 208 -9.36 8.26 2.72
C GLY A 208 -9.14 9.59 1.99
N PRO A 209 -10.11 10.51 2.11
CA PRO A 209 -9.98 11.90 1.66
C PRO A 209 -8.71 12.58 2.20
N ARG A 210 -8.23 13.62 1.51
CA ARG A 210 -6.91 14.23 1.73
C ARG A 210 -6.60 14.56 3.18
N GLU A 211 -7.55 15.17 3.88
CA GLU A 211 -7.40 15.58 5.29
C GLU A 211 -7.30 14.36 6.22
N ILE A 212 -8.08 13.31 5.95
CA ILE A 212 -8.07 12.06 6.73
C ILE A 212 -6.76 11.30 6.48
N ASN A 213 -6.36 11.15 5.21
CA ASN A 213 -5.14 10.46 4.83
C ASN A 213 -3.89 11.12 5.43
N ASN A 214 -3.76 12.45 5.31
CA ASN A 214 -2.60 13.18 5.81
C ASN A 214 -2.58 13.33 7.34
N ARG A 215 -3.70 13.07 8.02
CA ARG A 215 -3.71 12.93 9.47
C ARG A 215 -3.26 11.53 9.89
N ALA A 216 -3.78 10.50 9.24
CA ALA A 216 -3.55 9.10 9.61
C ALA A 216 -2.13 8.62 9.26
N ARG A 217 -1.63 9.04 8.10
CA ARG A 217 -0.25 8.87 7.67
C ARG A 217 0.42 10.19 7.96
N TYR A 218 1.51 10.23 8.71
CA TYR A 218 2.17 11.49 9.09
C TYR A 218 3.68 11.34 9.01
N THR A 219 4.38 12.45 8.72
CA THR A 219 5.84 12.56 8.85
C THR A 219 6.22 13.92 9.41
N LYS A 220 7.40 14.01 10.02
CA LYS A 220 7.93 15.25 10.60
C LYS A 220 8.43 16.27 9.55
N LYS A 221 8.37 15.93 8.27
CA LYS A 221 8.84 16.78 7.18
C LYS A 221 7.80 17.88 6.87
N ASP A 222 8.25 19.12 6.79
CA ASP A 222 7.39 20.24 6.40
C ASP A 222 6.91 20.14 4.95
N GLY A 223 5.71 20.66 4.68
CA GLY A 223 5.11 20.71 3.35
C GLY A 223 4.80 19.34 2.73
N TRP A 224 4.77 18.29 3.55
CA TRP A 224 4.48 16.95 3.06
C TRP A 224 2.99 16.76 2.75
N ASP A 225 2.70 15.90 1.77
CA ASP A 225 1.34 15.53 1.42
C ASP A 225 1.32 14.06 0.94
N ALA A 226 1.04 13.11 1.84
CA ALA A 226 0.92 11.70 1.44
C ALA A 226 -0.15 11.48 0.40
N TRP A 227 -1.26 12.21 0.51
CA TRP A 227 -2.40 12.03 -0.35
C TRP A 227 -2.02 12.42 -1.77
N GLN A 228 -1.51 13.65 -1.97
CA GLN A 228 -1.12 14.11 -3.31
C GLN A 228 -0.02 13.24 -3.92
N ASN A 229 0.99 12.86 -3.12
CA ASN A 229 2.03 11.93 -3.57
C ASN A 229 1.44 10.59 -4.08
N THR A 230 0.45 10.04 -3.37
CA THR A 230 -0.20 8.79 -3.78
C THR A 230 -1.01 8.97 -5.05
N ILE A 231 -1.79 10.04 -5.14
CA ILE A 231 -2.64 10.34 -6.29
C ILE A 231 -1.81 10.64 -7.55
N ASP A 232 -0.76 11.44 -7.42
CA ASP A 232 0.16 11.73 -8.52
C ASP A 232 0.88 10.48 -9.00
N THR A 233 1.32 9.62 -8.06
CA THR A 233 1.90 8.32 -8.41
C THR A 233 0.89 7.47 -9.18
N MET A 234 -0.35 7.38 -8.72
CA MET A 234 -1.39 6.57 -9.38
C MET A 234 -1.61 7.02 -10.83
N TRP A 235 -1.81 8.33 -11.02
CA TRP A 235 -2.04 8.90 -12.35
C TRP A 235 -0.80 8.82 -13.24
N GLY A 236 0.39 9.08 -12.70
CA GLY A 236 1.64 8.93 -13.43
C GLY A 236 1.88 7.50 -13.92
N LEU A 237 1.60 6.49 -13.08
CA LEU A 237 1.70 5.08 -13.50
C LEU A 237 0.66 4.73 -14.57
N LYS A 238 -0.60 5.20 -14.46
CA LYS A 238 -1.63 5.03 -15.50
C LYS A 238 -1.18 5.67 -16.82
N ARG A 239 -0.60 6.87 -16.76
CA ARG A 239 -0.07 7.60 -17.92
C ARG A 239 1.10 6.87 -18.56
N MET A 240 2.08 6.42 -17.77
CA MET A 240 3.22 5.63 -18.25
C MET A 240 2.78 4.34 -18.94
N ARG A 241 1.78 3.64 -18.38
CA ARG A 241 1.19 2.45 -19.02
C ARG A 241 0.66 2.76 -20.41
N GLN A 242 -0.11 3.84 -20.56
CA GLN A 242 -0.67 4.28 -21.85
C GLN A 242 0.42 4.70 -22.84
N LEU A 243 1.39 5.51 -22.38
CA LEU A 243 2.45 6.06 -23.24
C LEU A 243 3.44 5.02 -23.74
N PHE A 244 3.83 4.08 -22.89
CA PHE A 244 4.93 3.16 -23.18
C PHE A 244 4.50 1.73 -23.44
N GLY A 245 3.19 1.44 -23.34
CA GLY A 245 2.62 0.12 -23.57
C GLY A 245 2.96 -0.89 -22.49
N TYR A 246 3.11 -0.45 -21.24
CA TYR A 246 3.38 -1.32 -20.08
C TYR A 246 2.10 -2.04 -19.63
N ASN A 247 1.59 -2.93 -20.48
CA ASN A 247 0.32 -3.65 -20.27
C ASN A 247 0.33 -4.58 -19.05
N GLN A 248 1.51 -4.89 -18.52
CA GLN A 248 1.74 -5.70 -17.33
C GLN A 248 1.95 -4.87 -16.05
N LEU A 249 1.58 -3.59 -16.09
CA LEU A 249 1.59 -2.67 -14.96
C LEU A 249 0.17 -2.42 -14.44
N ASP A 250 -0.06 -2.79 -13.19
CA ASP A 250 -1.28 -2.49 -12.44
C ASP A 250 -1.00 -1.47 -11.33
N VAL A 251 -1.99 -0.63 -11.08
CA VAL A 251 -2.02 0.35 -10.00
C VAL A 251 -3.16 -0.01 -9.07
N GLN A 252 -2.81 -0.24 -7.81
CA GLN A 252 -3.75 -0.61 -6.77
C GLN A 252 -3.72 0.42 -5.65
N LEU A 253 -4.91 0.82 -5.17
CA LEU A 253 -5.04 1.60 -3.94
C LEU A 253 -5.34 0.68 -2.76
N CYS A 254 -4.74 0.96 -1.61
CA CYS A 254 -4.89 0.20 -0.37
C CYS A 254 -5.30 1.12 0.78
N THR A 255 -6.48 0.87 1.33
CA THR A 255 -7.03 1.61 2.47
C THR A 255 -7.13 0.68 3.68
N VAL A 256 -6.68 1.12 4.84
CA VAL A 256 -6.90 0.45 6.13
C VAL A 256 -8.10 1.11 6.80
N CYS A 257 -9.18 0.36 6.98
CA CYS A 257 -10.32 0.76 7.81
C CYS A 257 -9.91 0.74 9.28
N THR A 258 -9.92 1.93 9.89
CA THR A 258 -9.65 2.19 11.30
C THR A 258 -10.88 2.87 11.93
N PRO A 259 -11.00 2.92 13.27
CA PRO A 259 -12.02 3.74 13.92
C PRO A 259 -11.99 5.21 13.47
N ASP A 260 -10.81 5.74 13.15
CA ASP A 260 -10.59 7.15 12.81
C ASP A 260 -11.04 7.52 11.38
N ASN A 261 -11.22 6.57 10.47
CA ASN A 261 -11.66 6.83 9.10
C ASN A 261 -12.94 6.07 8.70
N ALA A 262 -13.45 5.15 9.52
CA ALA A 262 -14.62 4.34 9.19
C ALA A 262 -15.84 5.19 8.78
N HIS A 263 -16.01 6.37 9.39
CA HIS A 263 -17.11 7.29 9.11
C HIS A 263 -17.08 7.89 7.69
N CYS A 264 -15.91 8.03 7.06
CA CYS A 264 -15.76 8.61 5.72
C CYS A 264 -15.62 7.55 4.61
N LEU A 265 -15.67 6.25 4.94
CA LEU A 265 -15.47 5.18 3.95
C LEU A 265 -16.53 5.14 2.83
N PRO A 266 -17.82 5.46 3.05
CA PRO A 266 -18.79 5.52 1.96
C PRO A 266 -18.40 6.56 0.90
N ASP A 267 -18.13 7.81 1.32
CA ASP A 267 -17.71 8.89 0.42
C ASP A 267 -16.36 8.58 -0.24
N TRP A 268 -15.45 7.97 0.53
CA TRP A 268 -14.17 7.52 0.00
C TRP A 268 -14.33 6.45 -1.08
N TYR A 269 -15.23 5.49 -0.89
CA TYR A 269 -15.53 4.47 -1.89
C TYR A 269 -16.07 5.10 -3.17
N ASP A 270 -17.00 6.05 -3.07
CA ASP A 270 -17.53 6.76 -4.23
C ASP A 270 -16.40 7.53 -4.96
N MET A 271 -15.49 8.18 -4.24
CA MET A 271 -14.33 8.84 -4.84
C MET A 271 -13.39 7.83 -5.55
N VAL A 272 -13.09 6.69 -4.93
CA VAL A 272 -12.24 5.66 -5.53
C VAL A 272 -12.90 5.07 -6.79
N ARG A 273 -14.20 4.81 -6.73
CA ARG A 273 -14.99 4.22 -7.83
C ARG A 273 -15.16 5.19 -8.99
N ASP A 274 -15.51 6.43 -8.71
CA ASP A 274 -15.97 7.37 -9.75
C ASP A 274 -14.86 8.29 -10.24
N VAL A 275 -13.95 8.72 -9.35
CA VAL A 275 -12.89 9.69 -9.69
C VAL A 275 -11.55 9.00 -9.96
N LEU A 276 -11.05 8.21 -9.01
CA LEU A 276 -9.67 7.71 -9.06
C LEU A 276 -9.51 6.50 -9.98
N GLN A 277 -10.49 5.60 -9.96
CA GLN A 277 -10.57 4.42 -10.82
C GLN A 277 -9.22 3.68 -10.96
N PRO A 278 -8.64 3.18 -9.85
CA PRO A 278 -7.46 2.31 -9.91
C PRO A 278 -7.85 0.96 -10.53
N ASP A 279 -6.86 0.16 -10.94
CA ASP A 279 -7.14 -1.18 -11.47
C ASP A 279 -7.67 -2.11 -10.37
N LYS A 280 -7.28 -1.85 -9.11
CA LYS A 280 -7.72 -2.59 -7.92
C LYS A 280 -7.85 -1.65 -6.74
N TRP A 281 -8.82 -1.92 -5.88
CA TRP A 281 -8.91 -1.30 -4.55
C TRP A 281 -9.01 -2.38 -3.49
N ASN A 282 -8.09 -2.33 -2.51
CA ASN A 282 -8.12 -3.21 -1.35
C ASN A 282 -8.48 -2.41 -0.11
N LEU A 283 -9.55 -2.83 0.57
CA LEU A 283 -9.91 -2.37 1.90
C LEU A 283 -9.48 -3.42 2.92
N ASN A 284 -8.45 -3.10 3.70
CA ASN A 284 -8.00 -3.92 4.81
C ASN A 284 -8.71 -3.49 6.09
N LEU A 285 -9.13 -4.45 6.91
CA LEU A 285 -9.57 -4.15 8.26
C LEU A 285 -8.35 -4.05 9.16
N MET A 286 -8.29 -3.00 9.98
CA MET A 286 -7.25 -2.85 11.00
C MET A 286 -7.20 -4.11 11.86
N ARG A 287 -6.03 -4.74 11.90
CA ARG A 287 -5.73 -5.82 12.85
C ARG A 287 -5.28 -5.16 14.14
N ARG A 288 -5.68 -5.71 15.30
CA ARG A 288 -5.39 -5.22 16.67
C ARG A 288 -4.16 -4.30 16.70
N SER A 289 -4.35 -3.00 16.97
CA SER A 289 -3.25 -2.06 17.12
C SER A 289 -2.38 -2.47 18.29
N VAL A 290 -1.08 -2.20 18.17
CA VAL A 290 -0.14 -2.29 19.31
C VAL A 290 -0.19 -1.01 20.18
N GLN A 291 -1.05 -0.06 19.79
CA GLN A 291 -1.38 1.16 20.54
C GLN A 291 -2.74 1.01 21.20
#